data_AF-A0A852A6D4-F1
#
_entry.id   AF-A0A852A6D4-F1
#
_cell.length_a   1.000
_cell.length_b   1.000
_cell.length_c   1.000
_cell.angle_alpha   90.00
_cell.angle_beta   90.00
_cell.angle_gamma   90.00
#
_symmetry.space_group_name_H-M   'P 1'
#
loop_
_entity.id
_entity.type
_entity.pdbx_description
1 polymer ?
#
loop_
_entity_poly.entity_id
_entity_poly.type
_entity_poly.pdbx_seq_one_letter_code
_entity_poly.pdbx_strand_id
1 'polypeptide(L)'
;KTPNLTHLNLSGNKIKDINTLEPLKKLPNLHSLDLFNCEVTMLINYRESVFALLPQLTYLDGFDADEQEAPDSDPEADGDALEDDYENGEEEDDEEEDDLDEEVIDDEEDEDDDLEGEEEEDGVDDEEEDEEEDGEEDEEDEAEE
;
A
#
# COMPACT_ATOMS: atom_id res chain seq x y z
N LYS A 1 10.03 6.59 -23.79
CA LYS A 1 8.67 6.14 -23.43
C LYS A 1 8.70 4.63 -23.29
N THR A 2 8.21 4.11 -22.18
CA THR A 2 8.08 2.68 -21.89
C THR A 2 6.59 2.34 -21.90
N PRO A 3 5.96 2.22 -23.09
CA PRO A 3 4.51 2.12 -23.19
C PRO A 3 3.94 0.85 -22.53
N ASN A 4 4.76 -0.18 -22.34
CA ASN A 4 4.32 -1.48 -21.81
C ASN A 4 4.80 -1.75 -20.38
N LEU A 5 5.25 -0.71 -19.65
CA LEU A 5 5.68 -0.90 -18.26
C LEU A 5 4.44 -1.10 -17.39
N THR A 6 4.32 -2.29 -16.79
CA THR A 6 3.19 -2.69 -15.95
C THR A 6 3.49 -2.71 -14.46
N HIS A 7 4.74 -2.98 -14.11
CA HIS A 7 5.23 -3.05 -12.73
C HIS A 7 6.42 -2.12 -12.60
N LEU A 8 6.44 -1.33 -11.51
CA LEU A 8 7.55 -0.45 -11.19
C LEU A 8 7.88 -0.56 -9.71
N ASN A 9 9.10 -0.98 -9.40
CA ASN A 9 9.60 -1.00 -8.04
C ASN A 9 10.48 0.23 -7.78
N LEU A 10 10.06 1.07 -6.84
CA LEU A 10 10.76 2.23 -6.32
C LEU A 10 11.01 2.13 -4.81
N SER A 11 10.88 0.94 -4.23
CA SER A 11 11.15 0.70 -2.82
C SER A 11 12.56 1.15 -2.42
N GLY A 12 12.72 1.57 -1.15
CA GLY A 12 14.00 2.02 -0.59
C GLY A 12 14.53 3.34 -1.14
N ASN A 13 13.72 4.11 -1.88
CA ASN A 13 14.09 5.43 -2.36
C ASN A 13 13.67 6.56 -1.40
N LYS A 14 14.22 7.76 -1.60
CA LYS A 14 13.96 8.95 -0.75
C LYS A 14 12.78 9.77 -1.25
N ILE A 15 11.66 9.10 -1.47
CA ILE A 15 10.40 9.72 -1.92
C ILE A 15 9.65 10.15 -0.66
N LYS A 16 9.48 11.46 -0.46
CA LYS A 16 8.77 12.05 0.70
C LYS A 16 7.35 12.48 0.37
N ASP A 17 7.18 13.09 -0.80
CA ASP A 17 5.94 13.76 -1.18
C ASP A 17 5.24 12.99 -2.31
N ILE A 18 3.92 12.84 -2.18
CA ILE A 18 3.04 12.22 -3.18
C ILE A 18 3.21 12.92 -4.55
N ASN A 19 3.40 14.23 -4.58
CA ASN A 19 3.58 15.02 -5.81
C ASN A 19 4.78 14.56 -6.66
N THR A 20 5.79 13.94 -6.06
CA THR A 20 6.95 13.42 -6.82
C THR A 20 6.58 12.26 -7.75
N LEU A 21 5.43 11.63 -7.52
CA LEU A 21 4.90 10.53 -8.33
C LEU A 21 4.11 11.01 -9.55
N GLU A 22 3.83 12.31 -9.70
CA GLU A 22 3.10 12.87 -10.84
C GLU A 22 3.60 12.43 -12.23
N PRO A 23 4.92 12.30 -12.49
CA PRO A 23 5.40 11.83 -13.77
C PRO A 23 4.90 10.43 -14.15
N LEU A 24 4.54 9.60 -13.16
CA LEU A 24 4.04 8.24 -13.37
C LEU A 24 2.64 8.24 -14.01
N LYS A 25 1.87 9.33 -13.91
CA LYS A 25 0.59 9.51 -14.63
C LYS A 25 0.72 9.29 -16.15
N LYS A 26 1.92 9.48 -16.70
CA LYS A 26 2.23 9.30 -18.13
C LYS A 26 2.44 7.84 -18.55
N LEU A 27 2.35 6.90 -17.60
CA LEU A 27 2.45 5.46 -17.80
C LEU A 27 1.03 4.87 -17.72
N PRO A 28 0.30 4.77 -18.84
CA PRO A 28 -1.10 4.35 -18.83
C PRO A 28 -1.29 2.87 -18.50
N ASN A 29 -0.24 2.06 -18.67
CA ASN A 29 -0.26 0.62 -18.42
C ASN A 29 0.42 0.23 -17.10
N LEU A 30 0.77 1.19 -16.23
CA LEU A 30 1.36 0.89 -14.93
C LEU A 30 0.24 0.45 -13.97
N HIS A 31 0.24 -0.83 -13.59
CA HIS A 31 -0.78 -1.43 -12.73
C HIS A 31 -0.25 -1.73 -11.32
N SER A 32 1.06 -1.93 -11.16
CA SER A 32 1.68 -2.23 -9.87
C SER A 32 2.85 -1.29 -9.58
N LEU A 33 2.85 -0.71 -8.38
CA LEU A 33 3.86 0.21 -7.89
C LEU A 33 4.27 -0.19 -6.48
N ASP A 34 5.57 -0.35 -6.26
CA ASP A 34 6.15 -0.60 -4.95
C ASP A 34 6.95 0.62 -4.50
N LEU A 35 6.56 1.20 -3.37
CA LEU A 35 7.19 2.33 -2.69
C LEU A 35 7.61 1.93 -1.27
N PHE A 36 7.62 0.65 -0.92
CA PHE A 36 7.96 0.18 0.41
C PHE A 36 9.30 0.78 0.87
N ASN A 37 9.39 1.14 2.15
CA ASN A 37 10.59 1.76 2.71
C ASN A 37 10.97 3.13 2.07
N CYS A 38 10.00 3.85 1.50
CA CYS A 38 10.10 5.28 1.17
C CYS A 38 9.48 6.14 2.30
N GLU A 39 9.92 7.38 2.45
CA GLU A 39 9.38 8.27 3.51
C GLU A 39 7.89 8.61 3.31
N VAL A 40 7.40 8.57 2.07
CA VAL A 40 6.00 8.81 1.69
C VAL A 40 5.04 7.77 2.29
N THR A 41 5.52 6.56 2.61
CA THR A 41 4.68 5.50 3.19
C THR A 41 4.27 5.79 4.64
N MET A 42 4.89 6.80 5.29
CA MET A 42 4.56 7.23 6.65
C MET A 42 3.42 8.26 6.71
N LEU A 43 2.90 8.70 5.55
CA LEU A 43 1.80 9.66 5.51
C LEU A 43 0.48 8.98 5.85
N ILE A 44 -0.36 9.64 6.66
CA ILE A 44 -1.65 9.10 7.13
C ILE A 44 -2.55 8.67 5.96
N ASN A 45 -2.62 9.50 4.91
CA ASN A 45 -3.45 9.24 3.73
C ASN A 45 -2.64 8.69 2.56
N TYR A 46 -1.52 8.01 2.82
CA TYR A 46 -0.58 7.55 1.79
C TYR A 46 -1.27 6.76 0.67
N ARG A 47 -1.96 5.66 1.01
CA ARG A 47 -2.59 4.78 0.02
C ARG A 47 -3.65 5.52 -0.78
N GLU A 48 -4.59 6.18 -0.10
CA GLU A 48 -5.67 6.94 -0.74
C GLU A 48 -5.12 8.03 -1.67
N SER A 49 -4.10 8.76 -1.22
CA SER A 49 -3.47 9.82 -2.02
C SER A 49 -2.77 9.27 -3.27
N VAL A 50 -2.10 8.13 -3.17
CA VAL A 50 -1.46 7.49 -4.33
C VAL A 50 -2.50 7.00 -5.33
N PHE A 51 -3.55 6.31 -4.89
CA PHE A 51 -4.62 5.84 -5.79
C PHE A 51 -5.41 6.99 -6.42
N ALA A 52 -5.67 8.07 -5.66
CA ALA A 52 -6.27 9.28 -6.21
C ALA A 52 -5.36 9.96 -7.26
N LEU A 53 -4.05 9.95 -7.04
CA LEU A 53 -3.08 10.52 -7.98
C LEU A 53 -2.91 9.66 -9.24
N LEU A 54 -2.93 8.34 -9.09
CA LEU A 54 -2.66 7.33 -10.10
C LEU A 54 -3.86 6.38 -10.23
N PRO A 55 -5.00 6.83 -10.78
CA PRO A 55 -6.21 6.02 -10.87
C PRO A 55 -6.08 4.79 -11.79
N GLN A 56 -5.00 4.70 -12.59
CA GLN A 56 -4.69 3.49 -13.37
C GLN A 56 -4.05 2.37 -12.53
N LEU A 57 -3.56 2.69 -11.32
CA LEU A 57 -2.85 1.76 -10.47
C LEU A 57 -3.83 0.76 -9.86
N THR A 58 -3.52 -0.52 -9.95
CA THR A 58 -4.31 -1.61 -9.35
C THR A 58 -3.74 -2.02 -8.01
N TYR A 59 -2.41 -2.11 -7.91
CA TYR A 59 -1.71 -2.58 -6.72
C TYR A 59 -0.65 -1.57 -6.26
N LEU A 60 -0.65 -1.29 -4.96
CA LEU A 60 0.33 -0.48 -4.26
C LEU A 60 0.94 -1.30 -3.13
N ASP A 61 2.27 -1.45 -3.17
CA ASP A 61 3.04 -2.24 -2.19
C ASP A 61 2.53 -3.68 -2.05
N GLY A 62 2.04 -4.25 -3.15
CA GLY A 62 1.49 -5.62 -3.17
C GLY A 62 0.01 -5.74 -2.83
N PHE A 63 -0.70 -4.65 -2.52
CA PHE A 63 -2.13 -4.70 -2.17
C PHE A 63 -2.97 -3.75 -3.02
N ASP A 64 -4.22 -4.12 -3.32
CA ASP A 64 -5.17 -3.24 -3.99
C ASP A 64 -5.84 -2.22 -3.05
N ALA A 65 -6.82 -1.48 -3.55
CA ALA A 65 -7.58 -0.51 -2.76
C ALA A 65 -8.47 -1.16 -1.68
N ASP A 66 -8.81 -2.44 -1.84
CA ASP A 66 -9.62 -3.25 -0.92
C ASP A 66 -8.73 -4.11 0.01
N GLU A 67 -7.42 -3.81 0.09
CA GLU A 67 -6.43 -4.52 0.90
C GLU A 67 -6.25 -6.00 0.53
N GLN A 68 -6.60 -6.38 -0.69
CA GLN A 68 -6.35 -7.72 -1.22
C GLN A 68 -4.95 -7.78 -1.84
N GLU A 69 -4.23 -8.84 -1.49
CA GLU A 69 -2.91 -9.10 -2.02
C GLU A 69 -2.96 -9.32 -3.54
N ALA A 70 -1.98 -8.76 -4.25
CA ALA A 70 -1.79 -9.01 -5.67
C ALA A 70 -1.55 -10.51 -5.87
N PRO A 71 -2.16 -11.13 -6.89
CA PRO A 71 -1.83 -12.52 -7.21
C PRO A 71 -0.34 -12.62 -7.47
N ASP A 72 0.32 -13.68 -6.96
CA ASP A 72 1.73 -13.98 -7.23
C ASP A 72 1.98 -13.84 -8.74
N SER A 73 2.52 -12.69 -9.11
CA SER A 73 2.71 -12.30 -10.50
C SER A 73 4.05 -12.86 -10.98
N ASP A 74 4.41 -14.05 -10.51
CA ASP A 74 5.61 -14.76 -10.93
C ASP A 74 5.42 -15.18 -12.40
N PRO A 75 6.19 -14.59 -13.32
CA PRO A 75 6.07 -14.89 -14.74
C PRO A 75 6.75 -16.22 -15.13
N GLU A 76 7.31 -16.99 -14.18
CA GLU A 76 8.00 -18.27 -14.44
C GLU A 76 7.16 -19.51 -14.11
N ALA A 77 5.92 -19.36 -13.64
CA ALA A 77 5.02 -20.49 -13.38
C ALA A 77 4.24 -21.02 -14.61
N ASP A 78 4.53 -20.50 -15.82
CA ASP A 78 4.14 -21.12 -17.10
C ASP A 78 5.34 -21.86 -17.73
N GLY A 79 6.17 -22.47 -16.88
CA GLY A 79 7.21 -23.41 -17.27
C GLY A 79 6.63 -24.81 -17.33
N ASP A 80 6.14 -25.18 -18.52
CA ASP A 80 6.03 -26.53 -19.07
C ASP A 80 6.20 -27.68 -18.06
N ALA A 81 5.12 -28.43 -17.83
CA ALA A 81 5.17 -29.71 -17.15
C ALA A 81 6.11 -30.66 -17.90
N LEU A 82 7.41 -30.60 -17.58
CA LEU A 82 8.30 -31.71 -17.80
C LEU A 82 7.89 -32.79 -16.81
N GLU A 83 6.95 -33.61 -17.26
CA GLU A 83 6.76 -34.99 -16.84
C GLU A 83 8.09 -35.72 -17.05
N ASP A 84 9.03 -35.49 -16.16
CA ASP A 84 10.24 -36.28 -16.08
C ASP A 84 10.01 -37.36 -15.02
N ASP A 85 9.61 -38.48 -15.58
CA ASP A 85 9.58 -39.83 -15.03
C ASP A 85 10.98 -40.23 -14.53
N TYR A 86 11.46 -39.61 -13.45
CA TYR A 86 12.57 -40.15 -12.67
C TYR A 86 12.04 -41.23 -11.73
N GLU A 87 11.72 -42.38 -12.31
CA GLU A 87 11.68 -43.62 -11.57
C GLU A 87 13.08 -43.88 -10.97
N ASN A 88 13.10 -44.24 -9.68
CA ASN A 88 14.12 -45.01 -8.98
C ASN A 88 15.34 -44.28 -8.38
N GLY A 89 15.39 -44.27 -7.05
CA GLY A 89 16.62 -44.16 -6.29
C GLY A 89 16.39 -43.97 -4.79
N GLU A 90 15.83 -44.97 -4.12
CA GLU A 90 15.90 -45.06 -2.65
C GLU A 90 17.37 -45.08 -2.22
N GLU A 91 17.77 -44.13 -1.37
CA GLU A 91 18.83 -44.32 -0.39
C GLU A 91 18.35 -43.64 0.89
N GLU A 92 18.02 -44.50 1.85
CA GLU A 92 17.81 -44.18 3.26
C GLU A 92 19.10 -43.62 3.89
N ASP A 93 18.95 -43.01 5.08
CA ASP A 93 20.00 -42.84 6.10
C ASP A 93 20.90 -41.59 5.97
N ASP A 94 20.62 -40.55 6.78
CA ASP A 94 21.37 -40.38 8.04
C ASP A 94 20.70 -39.33 8.94
N GLU A 95 20.36 -39.75 10.15
CA GLU A 95 19.81 -38.95 11.25
C GLU A 95 20.95 -38.25 11.97
N GLU A 96 21.25 -36.98 11.67
CA GLU A 96 22.10 -36.16 12.53
C GLU A 96 21.23 -35.15 13.29
N GLU A 97 20.77 -35.64 14.45
CA GLU A 97 20.22 -34.89 15.58
C GLU A 97 21.34 -34.01 16.15
N ASP A 98 21.38 -32.72 15.77
CA ASP A 98 22.27 -31.74 16.41
C ASP A 98 21.45 -30.89 17.39
N ASP A 99 21.40 -31.39 18.63
CA ASP A 99 21.00 -30.68 19.85
C ASP A 99 21.79 -29.37 20.01
N LEU A 100 21.24 -28.25 19.55
CA LEU A 100 21.77 -26.92 19.82
C LEU A 100 20.88 -26.15 20.79
N ASP A 101 21.18 -26.41 22.07
CA ASP A 101 21.20 -25.52 23.24
C ASP A 101 20.10 -24.45 23.35
N GLU A 102 19.15 -24.75 24.22
CA GLU A 102 18.13 -23.87 24.77
C GLU A 102 18.77 -22.80 25.67
N GLU A 103 19.15 -21.65 25.09
CA GLU A 103 19.42 -20.44 25.88
C GLU A 103 18.09 -19.85 26.37
N VAL A 104 17.71 -20.25 27.58
CA VAL A 104 16.68 -19.61 28.39
C VAL A 104 17.17 -18.22 28.77
N ILE A 105 16.72 -17.18 28.06
CA ILE A 105 16.84 -15.79 28.54
C ILE A 105 15.73 -15.58 29.55
N ASP A 106 16.08 -15.83 30.81
CA ASP A 106 15.39 -15.35 32.01
C ASP A 106 15.92 -13.94 32.29
N ASP A 107 15.17 -12.91 31.89
CA ASP A 107 15.37 -11.56 32.41
C ASP A 107 14.05 -11.17 33.09
N GLU A 108 14.08 -11.33 34.41
CA GLU A 108 13.03 -10.99 35.35
C GLU A 108 12.73 -9.48 35.33
N GLU A 109 11.44 -9.18 35.35
CA GLU A 109 10.79 -8.09 36.10
C GLU A 109 11.53 -6.74 36.23
N ASP A 110 11.06 -5.74 35.47
CA ASP A 110 10.91 -4.38 36.00
C ASP A 110 9.40 -4.07 36.06
N GLU A 111 8.84 -4.36 37.24
CA GLU A 111 7.64 -3.73 37.76
C GLU A 111 7.93 -2.29 38.20
N ASP A 112 6.84 -1.53 38.37
CA ASP A 112 6.71 -0.16 38.89
C ASP A 112 6.83 0.99 37.87
N ASP A 113 5.72 1.61 37.43
CA ASP A 113 4.71 2.41 38.15
C ASP A 113 4.99 3.90 37.91
N ASP A 114 4.14 4.56 37.11
CA ASP A 114 3.70 5.93 37.41
C ASP A 114 2.48 6.29 36.56
N LEU A 115 1.32 6.15 37.19
CA LEU A 115 0.06 6.76 36.80
C LEU A 115 0.04 8.23 37.25
N GLU A 116 0.22 9.18 36.33
CA GLU A 116 -0.33 10.54 36.42
C GLU A 116 -0.80 10.92 34.99
N GLY A 117 -2.08 11.14 34.67
CA GLY A 117 -3.13 11.73 35.48
C GLY A 117 -3.17 13.24 35.24
N GLU A 118 -3.59 13.68 34.05
CA GLU A 118 -4.22 14.99 33.88
C GLU A 118 -5.32 14.86 32.81
N GLU A 119 -6.54 15.05 33.26
CA GLU A 119 -7.70 15.31 32.41
C GLU A 119 -7.54 16.71 31.82
N GLU A 120 -8.07 16.98 30.62
CA GLU A 120 -8.85 18.20 30.43
C GLU A 120 -9.77 18.04 29.21
N GLU A 121 -10.96 18.53 29.45
CA GLU A 121 -12.16 18.64 28.64
C GLU A 121 -12.00 19.64 27.46
N ASP A 122 -12.92 19.50 26.52
CA ASP A 122 -13.62 20.61 25.85
C ASP A 122 -13.15 21.07 24.45
N GLY A 123 -14.15 21.32 23.61
CA GLY A 123 -14.01 22.01 22.33
C GLY A 123 -14.58 21.30 21.11
N VAL A 124 -15.87 20.94 21.14
CA VAL A 124 -16.66 20.86 19.91
C VAL A 124 -16.84 22.31 19.45
N ASP A 125 -16.07 22.74 18.44
CA ASP A 125 -16.27 24.05 17.80
C ASP A 125 -16.75 23.84 16.37
N ASP A 126 -17.98 24.31 16.21
CA ASP A 126 -18.89 24.32 15.08
C ASP A 126 -18.62 25.60 14.29
N GLU A 127 -18.02 25.51 13.11
CA GLU A 127 -18.08 26.57 12.11
C GLU A 127 -18.26 25.95 10.71
N GLU A 128 -19.47 25.42 10.48
CA GLU A 128 -20.07 25.35 9.14
C GLU A 128 -20.62 26.76 8.82
N GLU A 129 -19.84 27.59 8.12
CA GLU A 129 -20.39 28.68 7.32
C GLU A 129 -20.07 28.42 5.84
N ASP A 130 -21.04 27.78 5.19
CA ASP A 130 -21.21 27.69 3.74
C ASP A 130 -21.18 29.10 3.14
N GLU A 131 -20.05 29.45 2.51
CA GLU A 131 -20.00 30.39 1.41
C GLU A 131 -20.54 29.67 0.16
N GLU A 132 -21.67 30.12 -0.38
CA GLU A 132 -21.69 30.81 -1.68
C GLU A 132 -23.13 31.18 -2.06
N GLU A 133 -23.32 32.48 -2.21
CA GLU A 133 -24.43 33.18 -2.81
C GLU A 133 -24.36 32.95 -4.34
N ASP A 134 -25.33 32.25 -4.93
CA ASP A 134 -25.58 32.35 -6.38
C ASP A 134 -27.03 32.74 -6.62
N GLY A 135 -27.17 33.79 -7.41
CA GLY A 135 -28.36 34.61 -7.51
C GLY A 135 -29.48 33.92 -8.28
N GLU A 136 -30.68 34.09 -7.76
CA GLU A 136 -31.90 33.95 -8.53
C GLU A 136 -31.99 35.07 -9.59
N GLU A 137 -32.89 34.85 -10.55
CA GLU A 137 -33.44 35.79 -11.54
C GLU A 137 -32.75 35.81 -12.92
N ASP A 138 -33.32 35.09 -13.90
CA ASP A 138 -34.35 35.70 -14.76
C ASP A 138 -34.96 34.65 -15.72
N GLU A 139 -36.21 34.25 -15.46
CA GLU A 139 -37.10 33.70 -16.50
C GLU A 139 -38.11 34.79 -16.87
N GLU A 140 -37.90 35.48 -17.98
CA GLU A 140 -39.00 36.16 -18.69
C GLU A 140 -38.99 35.80 -20.18
N ASP A 141 -39.91 34.88 -20.46
CA ASP A 141 -40.73 34.70 -21.67
C ASP A 141 -40.76 35.89 -22.64
N GLU A 142 -40.11 35.73 -23.80
CA GLU A 142 -40.47 36.49 -25.01
C GLU A 142 -41.05 35.53 -26.06
N ALA A 143 -42.36 35.31 -25.95
CA ALA A 143 -43.21 35.06 -27.09
C ALA A 143 -43.05 36.19 -28.11
N GLU A 144 -42.82 35.90 -29.40
CA GLU A 144 -43.50 36.55 -30.54
C GLU A 144 -43.41 35.69 -31.83
N GLU A 145 -44.61 35.47 -32.41
CA GLU A 145 -45.03 35.19 -33.80
C GLU A 145 -44.46 34.03 -34.64
#